data_AF-A0A812UXW8-F1
#
_entry.id   AF-A0A812UXW8-F1
#
_cell.length_a   1.000
_cell.length_b   1.000
_cell.length_c   1.000
_cell.angle_alpha   90.00
_cell.angle_beta   90.00
_cell.angle_gamma   90.00
#
_symmetry.space_group_name_H-M   'P 1'
#
loop_
_entity.id
_entity.type
_entity.pdbx_description
1 polymer ?
#
loop_
_entity_poly.entity_id
_entity_poly.type
_entity_poly.pdbx_seq_one_letter_code
_entity_poly.pdbx_strand_id
1 'polypeptide(L)'
;MISSLALLLLQGASTLPQPHWPSTFVADYVSDDKHTTGYYASDTSPGVGASRITFEDGSGDHLCSYYHTKTPCEQLTTGGFRYLYFPNLPDCCKCCTYATGSYLCGGPVGPRWMSNATGNLIYEGKEVILGRACHKWGIQGIFPTHMNYYFQDVETGLPCGLDGYNYLRTPDEPADDQYLFKVGSVNLTVPHSTFDVPQLCKAARYCGGKVCAAGPDVRQFV
;
A
#
# COMPACT_ATOMS: atom_id res chain seq x y z
N MET A 1 66.71 10.91 -3.66
CA MET A 1 65.71 10.06 -2.99
C MET A 1 64.34 10.67 -3.25
N ILE A 2 63.56 10.06 -4.12
CA ILE A 2 62.26 10.58 -4.57
C ILE A 2 61.23 10.18 -3.51
N SER A 3 60.69 11.17 -2.81
CA SER A 3 59.63 10.96 -1.84
C SER A 3 58.31 10.79 -2.59
N SER A 4 57.81 9.56 -2.65
CA SER A 4 56.51 9.23 -3.24
C SER A 4 55.40 9.74 -2.34
N LEU A 5 54.74 10.82 -2.75
CA LEU A 5 53.50 11.31 -2.15
C LEU A 5 52.36 10.37 -2.54
N ALA A 6 51.91 9.53 -1.62
CA ALA A 6 50.73 8.70 -1.81
C ALA A 6 49.47 9.58 -1.73
N LEU A 7 48.82 9.79 -2.87
CA LEU A 7 47.55 10.49 -2.98
C LEU A 7 46.43 9.56 -2.45
N LEU A 8 46.00 9.73 -1.20
CA LEU A 8 44.78 9.08 -0.70
C LEU A 8 43.57 9.69 -1.42
N LEU A 9 43.04 8.95 -2.40
CA LEU A 9 41.72 9.21 -2.96
C LEU A 9 40.67 8.89 -1.89
N LEU A 10 40.16 9.92 -1.22
CA LEU A 10 38.91 9.86 -0.46
C LEU A 10 37.77 9.55 -1.44
N GLN A 11 37.49 8.27 -1.65
CA GLN A 11 36.24 7.85 -2.28
C GLN A 11 35.11 8.21 -1.32
N GLY A 12 34.41 9.31 -1.62
CA GLY A 12 33.18 9.67 -0.92
C GLY A 12 32.18 8.53 -1.07
N ALA A 13 31.83 7.88 0.05
CA ALA A 13 30.76 6.90 0.05
C ALA A 13 29.47 7.60 -0.39
N SER A 14 28.99 7.28 -1.59
CA SER A 14 27.67 7.73 -2.04
C SER A 14 26.62 7.12 -1.11
N THR A 15 25.94 7.96 -0.32
CA THR A 15 24.85 7.52 0.54
C THR A 15 23.71 7.02 -0.34
N LEU A 16 23.31 5.76 -0.15
CA LEU A 16 22.18 5.18 -0.88
C LEU A 16 20.91 6.03 -0.66
N PRO A 17 20.07 6.20 -1.70
CA PRO A 17 18.84 6.96 -1.57
C PRO A 17 17.94 6.30 -0.51
N GLN A 18 17.34 7.14 0.33
CA GLN A 18 16.36 6.71 1.33
C GLN A 18 14.95 6.93 0.80
N PRO A 19 14.05 5.94 0.92
CA PRO A 19 12.68 6.09 0.45
C PRO A 19 11.93 7.08 1.33
N HIS A 20 11.18 7.97 0.70
CA HIS A 20 10.38 8.97 1.39
C HIS A 20 9.17 9.36 0.55
N TRP A 21 8.01 8.76 0.80
CA TRP A 21 6.77 9.34 0.27
C TRP A 21 6.25 10.48 1.13
N PRO A 22 5.54 11.43 0.48
CA PRO A 22 4.71 12.39 1.20
C PRO A 22 3.79 11.67 2.20
N SER A 23 3.59 12.29 3.37
CA SER A 23 2.63 11.77 4.36
C SER A 23 1.21 11.75 3.84
N THR A 24 0.89 12.64 2.89
CA THR A 24 -0.43 12.81 2.31
C THR A 24 -0.30 12.91 0.79
N PHE A 25 -1.02 12.07 0.06
CA PHE A 25 -1.12 12.17 -1.39
C PHE A 25 -2.35 11.42 -1.92
N VAL A 26 -2.83 11.82 -3.10
CA VAL A 26 -3.71 11.03 -3.95
C VAL A 26 -3.10 10.93 -5.33
N ALA A 27 -3.22 9.76 -5.96
CA ALA A 27 -2.74 9.52 -7.32
C ALA A 27 -3.65 8.53 -8.04
N ASP A 28 -3.85 8.75 -9.33
CA ASP A 28 -4.41 7.74 -10.21
C ASP A 28 -3.39 6.63 -10.44
N TYR A 29 -3.86 5.39 -10.55
CA TYR A 29 -3.00 4.24 -10.81
C TYR A 29 -3.55 3.38 -11.95
N VAL A 30 -2.65 2.56 -12.49
CA VAL A 30 -2.98 1.37 -13.29
C VAL A 30 -2.44 0.14 -12.60
N SER A 31 -3.12 -0.98 -12.73
CA SER A 31 -2.68 -2.28 -12.25
C SER A 31 -2.82 -3.26 -13.40
N ASP A 32 -1.70 -3.58 -14.03
CA ASP A 32 -1.67 -4.49 -15.16
C ASP A 32 -2.01 -5.91 -14.70
N ASP A 33 -1.51 -6.31 -13.52
CA ASP A 33 -1.78 -7.63 -12.93
C ASP A 33 -3.24 -7.81 -12.52
N LYS A 34 -3.90 -6.77 -12.00
CA LYS A 34 -5.33 -6.80 -11.64
C LYS A 34 -6.27 -6.46 -12.79
N HIS A 35 -5.73 -6.02 -13.93
CA HIS A 35 -6.48 -5.52 -15.07
C HIS A 35 -7.51 -4.43 -14.70
N THR A 36 -7.11 -3.45 -13.87
CA THR A 36 -8.00 -2.37 -13.41
C THR A 36 -7.24 -1.05 -13.26
N THR A 37 -8.01 0.03 -13.21
CA THR A 37 -7.57 1.37 -12.85
C THR A 37 -8.31 1.85 -11.60
N GLY A 38 -7.85 2.96 -11.04
CA GLY A 38 -8.49 3.65 -9.93
C GLY A 38 -7.60 4.74 -9.37
N TYR A 39 -7.86 5.14 -8.13
CA TYR A 39 -6.99 6.03 -7.38
C TYR A 39 -6.59 5.43 -6.03
N TYR A 40 -5.42 5.85 -5.56
CA TYR A 40 -4.90 5.57 -4.24
C TYR A 40 -4.75 6.89 -3.49
N ALA A 41 -5.46 7.03 -2.38
CA ALA A 41 -5.33 8.17 -1.48
C ALA A 41 -4.75 7.68 -0.14
N SER A 42 -3.82 8.46 0.42
CA SER A 42 -3.19 8.20 1.70
C SER A 42 -3.12 9.49 2.52
N ASP A 43 -3.41 9.39 3.81
CA ASP A 43 -3.05 10.39 4.79
C ASP A 43 -2.53 9.71 6.06
N THR A 44 -1.20 9.71 6.17
CA THR A 44 -0.45 9.13 7.29
C THR A 44 0.09 10.20 8.23
N SER A 45 -0.45 11.42 8.14
CA SER A 45 -0.14 12.51 9.08
C SER A 45 -0.46 12.09 10.52
N PRO A 46 0.29 12.61 11.52
CA PRO A 46 0.06 12.27 12.91
C PRO A 46 -1.40 12.44 13.34
N GLY A 47 -2.02 11.36 13.81
CA GLY A 47 -3.41 11.35 14.29
C GLY A 47 -4.48 11.06 13.23
N VAL A 48 -4.14 10.97 11.93
CA VAL A 48 -5.10 10.61 10.87
C VAL A 48 -5.04 9.12 10.56
N GLY A 49 -3.97 8.67 9.92
CA GLY A 49 -3.79 7.25 9.57
C GLY A 49 -4.96 6.68 8.78
N ALA A 50 -5.15 7.17 7.55
CA ALA A 50 -6.17 6.71 6.63
C ALA A 50 -5.62 6.42 5.22
N SER A 51 -6.30 5.54 4.49
CA SER A 51 -6.10 5.35 3.06
C SER A 51 -7.40 4.92 2.37
N ARG A 52 -7.50 5.19 1.07
CA ARG A 52 -8.59 4.70 0.22
C ARG A 52 -8.02 4.24 -1.11
N ILE A 53 -8.36 3.02 -1.50
CA ILE A 53 -7.99 2.42 -2.78
C ILE A 53 -9.29 2.12 -3.50
N THR A 54 -9.44 2.64 -4.71
CA THR A 54 -10.61 2.36 -5.55
C THR A 54 -10.23 1.48 -6.72
N PHE A 55 -11.15 0.64 -7.14
CA PHE A 55 -11.00 -0.26 -8.28
C PHE A 55 -12.21 -0.05 -9.18
N GLU A 56 -11.99 0.29 -10.46
CA GLU A 56 -13.06 0.28 -11.47
C GLU A 56 -13.65 -1.13 -11.61
N ASP A 57 -12.81 -2.18 -11.55
CA ASP A 57 -13.25 -3.57 -11.39
C ASP A 57 -12.42 -4.25 -10.30
N GLY A 58 -13.06 -4.65 -9.20
CA GLY A 58 -12.44 -5.34 -8.08
C GLY A 58 -12.12 -6.81 -8.32
N SER A 59 -12.35 -7.36 -9.52
CA SER A 59 -12.16 -8.79 -9.81
C SER A 59 -10.73 -9.28 -9.65
N GLY A 60 -9.75 -8.41 -9.87
CA GLY A 60 -8.33 -8.74 -9.68
C GLY A 60 -7.84 -8.55 -8.24
N ASP A 61 -8.65 -7.96 -7.36
CA ASP A 61 -8.27 -7.72 -5.97
C ASP A 61 -8.76 -8.86 -5.08
N HIS A 62 -7.86 -9.54 -4.36
CA HIS A 62 -8.18 -10.71 -3.54
C HIS A 62 -9.23 -10.45 -2.43
N LEU A 63 -9.32 -9.23 -1.88
CA LEU A 63 -10.37 -8.90 -0.90
C LEU A 63 -11.70 -8.67 -1.60
N CYS A 64 -11.72 -7.85 -2.64
CA CYS A 64 -12.94 -7.51 -3.36
C CYS A 64 -13.54 -8.72 -4.09
N SER A 65 -12.72 -9.43 -4.88
CA SER A 65 -13.11 -10.58 -5.71
C SER A 65 -13.70 -11.75 -4.92
N TYR A 66 -13.31 -11.90 -3.65
CA TYR A 66 -13.86 -12.94 -2.79
C TYR A 66 -15.37 -12.77 -2.55
N TYR A 67 -15.87 -11.52 -2.51
CA TYR A 67 -17.28 -11.22 -2.25
C TYR A 67 -18.06 -10.95 -3.53
N HIS A 68 -17.48 -10.13 -4.42
CA HIS A 68 -18.13 -9.73 -5.67
C HIS A 68 -17.11 -9.67 -6.80
N THR A 69 -17.49 -10.17 -7.97
CA THR A 69 -16.70 -10.06 -9.21
C THR A 69 -17.40 -9.14 -10.19
N LYS A 70 -16.65 -8.62 -11.16
CA LYS A 70 -17.09 -7.70 -12.22
C LYS A 70 -17.81 -6.47 -11.68
N THR A 71 -17.33 -5.96 -10.54
CA THR A 71 -17.99 -4.90 -9.79
C THR A 71 -16.94 -3.92 -9.27
N PRO A 72 -17.17 -2.60 -9.36
CA PRO A 72 -16.32 -1.63 -8.70
C PRO A 72 -16.24 -1.90 -7.20
N CYS A 73 -15.07 -1.69 -6.62
CA CYS A 73 -14.82 -1.93 -5.21
C CYS A 73 -13.94 -0.84 -4.65
N GLU A 74 -14.07 -0.60 -3.36
CA GLU A 74 -13.16 0.26 -2.62
C GLU A 74 -12.70 -0.41 -1.33
N GLN A 75 -11.40 -0.30 -1.06
CA GLN A 75 -10.83 -0.57 0.24
C GLN A 75 -10.62 0.76 0.97
N LEU A 76 -11.44 1.03 1.98
CA LEU A 76 -11.32 2.23 2.83
C LEU A 76 -10.72 1.84 4.18
N THR A 77 -9.54 2.33 4.50
CA THR A 77 -8.86 2.11 5.77
C THR A 77 -8.90 3.40 6.58
N THR A 78 -9.69 3.44 7.65
CA THR A 78 -9.86 4.63 8.50
C THR A 78 -10.43 4.25 9.87
N GLY A 79 -10.19 5.05 10.91
CA GLY A 79 -10.79 4.86 12.23
C GLY A 79 -10.49 3.48 12.86
N GLY A 80 -9.37 2.86 12.51
CA GLY A 80 -8.98 1.54 13.02
C GLY A 80 -9.56 0.34 12.26
N PHE A 81 -10.34 0.55 11.19
CA PHE A 81 -10.94 -0.52 10.38
C PHE A 81 -10.61 -0.40 8.90
N ARG A 82 -10.49 -1.54 8.22
CA ARG A 82 -10.62 -1.60 6.76
C ARG A 82 -12.04 -2.01 6.39
N TYR A 83 -12.69 -1.21 5.57
CA TYR A 83 -13.99 -1.46 4.99
C TYR A 83 -13.84 -1.90 3.53
N LEU A 84 -14.68 -2.84 3.11
CA LEU A 84 -14.92 -3.12 1.69
C LEU A 84 -16.26 -2.51 1.32
N TYR A 85 -16.25 -1.60 0.35
CA TYR A 85 -17.44 -0.91 -0.13
C TYR A 85 -17.62 -1.15 -1.63
N PHE A 86 -18.82 -1.55 -2.04
CA PHE A 86 -19.16 -1.85 -3.43
C PHE A 86 -20.17 -0.82 -3.91
N PRO A 87 -19.77 0.31 -4.52
CA PRO A 87 -20.68 1.45 -4.74
C PRO A 87 -21.88 1.15 -5.64
N ASN A 88 -21.75 0.16 -6.53
CA ASN A 88 -22.84 -0.27 -7.41
C ASN A 88 -23.74 -1.34 -6.79
N LEU A 89 -23.44 -1.76 -5.55
CA LEU A 89 -24.22 -2.73 -4.79
C LEU A 89 -24.63 -2.12 -3.44
N PRO A 90 -25.76 -2.54 -2.86
CA PRO A 90 -26.11 -2.16 -1.49
C PRO A 90 -25.31 -3.00 -0.48
N ASP A 91 -23.99 -3.16 -0.68
CA ASP A 91 -23.12 -3.95 0.19
C ASP A 91 -21.91 -3.15 0.71
N CYS A 92 -21.70 -3.26 2.02
CA CYS A 92 -20.51 -2.80 2.70
C CYS A 92 -20.28 -3.61 3.97
N CYS A 93 -19.02 -3.93 4.23
CA CYS A 93 -18.64 -4.70 5.41
C CYS A 93 -17.28 -4.25 5.98
N LYS A 94 -17.07 -4.50 7.28
CA LYS A 94 -15.77 -4.36 7.94
C LYS A 94 -14.94 -5.60 7.65
N CYS A 95 -13.85 -5.49 6.91
CA CYS A 95 -12.99 -6.62 6.65
C CYS A 95 -12.19 -7.00 7.90
N CYS A 96 -11.62 -6.03 8.59
CA CYS A 96 -10.68 -6.28 9.66
C CYS A 96 -10.38 -5.00 10.45
N THR A 97 -9.77 -5.19 11.62
CA THR A 97 -9.20 -4.11 12.43
C THR A 97 -7.70 -4.01 12.18
N TYR A 98 -7.19 -2.78 12.20
CA TYR A 98 -5.76 -2.48 12.30
C TYR A 98 -5.44 -1.68 13.57
N ALA A 99 -6.42 -1.52 14.47
CA ALA A 99 -6.22 -0.89 15.76
C ALA A 99 -5.32 -1.75 16.68
N THR A 100 -4.40 -1.07 17.36
CA THR A 100 -3.43 -1.55 18.37
C THR A 100 -3.50 -3.03 18.76
N GLY A 101 -2.54 -3.81 18.25
CA GLY A 101 -2.17 -5.12 18.81
C GLY A 101 -2.61 -6.34 17.99
N SER A 102 -3.68 -6.24 17.20
CA SER A 102 -4.09 -7.31 16.28
C SER A 102 -3.96 -6.82 14.84
N TYR A 103 -2.80 -7.01 14.23
CA TYR A 103 -2.60 -6.76 12.78
C TYR A 103 -3.28 -7.86 11.95
N LEU A 104 -4.58 -8.08 12.16
CA LEU A 104 -5.36 -8.93 11.25
C LEU A 104 -5.39 -8.31 9.84
N CYS A 105 -5.20 -6.99 9.76
CA CYS A 105 -4.87 -6.28 8.54
C CYS A 105 -3.74 -5.27 8.73
N GLY A 106 -3.01 -5.02 7.63
CA GLY A 106 -2.14 -3.86 7.52
C GLY A 106 -2.98 -2.56 7.54
N GLY A 107 -2.52 -1.58 8.31
CA GLY A 107 -3.03 -0.22 8.23
C GLY A 107 -2.63 0.48 6.93
N PRO A 108 -2.86 1.80 6.81
CA PRO A 108 -2.39 2.58 5.67
C PRO A 108 -0.86 2.47 5.49
N VAL A 109 -0.41 2.28 4.26
CA VAL A 109 1.02 2.32 3.94
C VAL A 109 1.53 3.75 4.12
N GLY A 110 2.55 3.92 4.95
CA GLY A 110 3.10 5.24 5.30
C GLY A 110 4.59 5.23 5.58
N PRO A 111 5.18 6.39 5.93
CA PRO A 111 6.62 6.60 6.16
C PRO A 111 7.31 5.52 7.00
N ARG A 112 6.61 4.99 8.01
CA ARG A 112 7.16 3.96 8.89
C ARG A 112 7.37 2.62 8.19
N TRP A 113 6.50 2.24 7.24
CA TRP A 113 6.67 1.02 6.43
C TRP A 113 7.96 1.09 5.60
N MET A 114 8.31 2.29 5.18
CA MET A 114 9.50 2.59 4.38
C MET A 114 10.72 2.96 5.24
N SER A 115 10.60 2.91 6.57
CA SER A 115 11.75 3.18 7.43
C SER A 115 12.63 1.95 7.51
N ASN A 116 13.95 2.11 7.32
CA ASN A 116 14.91 1.03 7.56
C ASN A 116 15.11 0.72 9.06
N ALA A 117 14.19 1.14 9.94
CA ALA A 117 14.31 0.95 11.38
C ALA A 117 14.33 -0.53 11.79
N THR A 118 13.74 -1.40 10.98
CA THR A 118 13.71 -2.86 11.19
C THR A 118 14.83 -3.60 10.45
N GLY A 119 15.62 -2.91 9.61
CA GLY A 119 16.64 -3.54 8.77
C GLY A 119 16.12 -4.30 7.55
N ASN A 120 14.81 -4.26 7.28
CA ASN A 120 14.16 -5.05 6.23
C ASN A 120 14.04 -4.33 4.88
N LEU A 121 14.60 -3.13 4.76
CA LEU A 121 14.52 -2.32 3.55
C LEU A 121 15.81 -2.47 2.73
N ILE A 122 15.68 -3.00 1.52
CA ILE A 122 16.78 -3.29 0.61
C ILE A 122 16.65 -2.38 -0.60
N TYR A 123 17.65 -1.55 -0.89
CA TYR A 123 17.68 -0.79 -2.14
C TYR A 123 18.10 -1.70 -3.29
N GLU A 124 17.27 -1.79 -4.32
CA GLU A 124 17.45 -2.71 -5.45
C GLU A 124 17.89 -2.00 -6.74
N GLY A 125 17.99 -0.66 -6.71
CA GLY A 125 18.42 0.13 -7.86
C GLY A 125 17.30 0.98 -8.45
N LYS A 126 17.27 1.06 -9.78
CA LYS A 126 16.29 1.85 -10.52
C LYS A 126 15.52 0.96 -11.49
N GLU A 127 14.24 1.24 -11.66
CA GLU A 127 13.34 0.58 -12.58
C GLU A 127 12.51 1.61 -13.34
N VAL A 128 12.03 1.28 -14.54
CA VAL A 128 11.17 2.16 -15.32
C VAL A 128 9.71 1.82 -15.06
N ILE A 129 8.98 2.72 -14.40
CA ILE A 129 7.55 2.58 -14.10
C ILE A 129 6.80 3.61 -14.92
N LEU A 130 5.89 3.15 -15.79
CA LEU A 130 5.08 4.01 -16.67
C LEU A 130 5.90 5.07 -17.43
N GLY A 131 7.09 4.68 -17.91
CA GLY A 131 8.00 5.55 -18.65
C GLY A 131 8.88 6.48 -17.80
N ARG A 132 8.82 6.38 -16.46
CA ARG A 132 9.64 7.18 -15.54
C ARG A 132 10.66 6.33 -14.80
N ALA A 133 11.87 6.87 -14.62
CA ALA A 133 12.89 6.22 -13.82
C ALA A 133 12.57 6.38 -12.33
N CYS A 134 12.41 5.26 -11.63
CA CYS A 134 12.06 5.22 -10.22
C CYS A 134 13.09 4.40 -9.45
N HIS A 135 13.50 4.88 -8.29
CA HIS A 135 14.21 4.09 -7.31
C HIS A 135 13.30 2.94 -6.83
N LYS A 136 13.88 1.75 -6.65
CA LYS A 136 13.20 0.54 -6.17
C LYS A 136 13.79 0.09 -4.83
N TRP A 137 12.91 -0.22 -3.90
CA TRP A 137 13.28 -0.89 -2.66
C TRP A 137 12.41 -2.12 -2.45
N GLY A 138 13.03 -3.21 -2.03
CA GLY A 138 12.38 -4.41 -1.53
C GLY A 138 12.21 -4.33 -0.02
N ILE A 139 11.03 -4.75 0.45
CA ILE A 139 10.69 -4.86 1.88
C ILE A 139 10.22 -6.29 2.11
N GLN A 140 10.86 -7.00 3.02
CA GLN A 140 10.43 -8.35 3.38
C GLN A 140 9.00 -8.33 3.94
N GLY A 141 8.10 -9.08 3.31
CA GLY A 141 6.74 -9.32 3.80
C GLY A 141 6.69 -10.33 4.94
N ILE A 142 5.54 -10.99 5.11
CA ILE A 142 5.35 -11.99 6.19
C ILE A 142 6.30 -13.17 6.02
N PHE A 143 6.55 -13.59 4.78
CA PHE A 143 7.50 -14.66 4.46
C PHE A 143 8.76 -14.06 3.81
N PRO A 144 9.96 -14.60 4.10
CA PRO A 144 11.21 -14.12 3.49
C PRO A 144 11.22 -14.13 1.96
N THR A 145 10.41 -14.98 1.33
CA THR A 145 10.27 -15.10 -0.12
C THR A 145 9.21 -14.18 -0.71
N HIS A 146 8.43 -13.47 0.11
CA HIS A 146 7.32 -12.60 -0.33
C HIS A 146 7.75 -11.14 -0.15
N MET A 147 8.54 -10.64 -1.08
CA MET A 147 8.98 -9.25 -1.06
C MET A 147 7.84 -8.33 -1.51
N ASN A 148 7.69 -7.21 -0.81
CA ASN A 148 6.90 -6.09 -1.28
C ASN A 148 7.86 -5.06 -1.87
N TYR A 149 7.50 -4.48 -3.00
CA TYR A 149 8.29 -3.46 -3.66
C TYR A 149 7.64 -2.09 -3.56
N TYR A 150 8.52 -1.12 -3.50
CA TYR A 150 8.21 0.27 -3.34
C TYR A 150 9.00 1.08 -4.37
N PHE A 151 8.31 1.97 -5.07
CA PHE A 151 8.89 2.75 -6.16
C PHE A 151 8.72 4.25 -5.95
N GLN A 152 9.82 5.00 -6.07
CA GLN A 152 9.85 6.46 -5.92
C GLN A 152 10.54 7.11 -7.10
N ASP A 153 9.92 8.13 -7.68
CA ASP A 153 10.46 8.85 -8.83
C ASP A 153 11.81 9.48 -8.51
N VAL A 154 12.80 9.26 -9.39
CA VAL A 154 14.19 9.72 -9.17
C VAL A 154 14.29 11.26 -9.21
N GLU A 155 13.44 11.92 -10.00
CA GLU A 155 13.55 13.37 -10.24
C GLU A 155 12.75 14.17 -9.22
N THR A 156 11.54 13.73 -8.91
CA THR A 156 10.55 14.46 -8.10
C THR A 156 10.44 13.94 -6.67
N GLY A 157 10.91 12.72 -6.41
CA GLY A 157 10.69 12.04 -5.13
C GLY A 157 9.24 11.60 -4.90
N LEU A 158 8.35 11.72 -5.89
CA LEU A 158 6.94 11.33 -5.77
C LEU A 158 6.72 9.81 -5.90
N PRO A 159 5.56 9.30 -5.45
CA PRO A 159 5.20 7.90 -5.63
C PRO A 159 5.15 7.46 -7.10
N CYS A 160 5.88 6.39 -7.43
CA CYS A 160 5.74 5.68 -8.70
C CYS A 160 4.88 4.42 -8.57
N GLY A 161 4.89 3.75 -7.43
CA GLY A 161 4.03 2.59 -7.23
C GLY A 161 4.32 1.75 -6.01
N LEU A 162 3.40 0.83 -5.77
CA LEU A 162 3.55 -0.32 -4.87
C LEU A 162 3.38 -1.58 -5.68
N ASP A 163 4.11 -2.62 -5.30
CA ASP A 163 3.89 -3.96 -5.81
C ASP A 163 4.04 -4.96 -4.65
N GLY A 164 2.91 -5.40 -4.12
CA GLY A 164 2.86 -6.21 -2.91
C GLY A 164 2.59 -7.69 -3.21
N TYR A 165 3.41 -8.56 -2.63
CA TYR A 165 3.16 -9.99 -2.61
C TYR A 165 2.27 -10.32 -1.40
N ASN A 166 1.00 -10.64 -1.62
CA ASN A 166 0.05 -10.78 -0.54
C ASN A 166 0.27 -12.05 0.32
N TYR A 167 -0.17 -11.92 1.57
CA TYR A 167 -0.05 -12.77 2.75
C TYR A 167 -0.77 -14.12 2.68
N LEU A 168 -1.64 -14.31 1.68
CA LEU A 168 -2.60 -15.42 1.67
C LEU A 168 -2.28 -16.56 0.69
N ARG A 169 -1.22 -16.45 -0.12
CA ARG A 169 -0.96 -17.40 -1.23
C ARG A 169 0.53 -17.70 -1.45
N THR A 170 0.82 -18.75 -2.21
CA THR A 170 2.17 -19.27 -2.48
C THR A 170 3.02 -18.29 -3.30
N PRO A 171 4.38 -18.35 -3.24
CA PRO A 171 5.32 -17.52 -4.02
C PRO A 171 5.24 -17.60 -5.56
N ASP A 172 4.43 -18.51 -6.11
CA ASP A 172 4.32 -18.75 -7.56
C ASP A 172 3.12 -18.05 -8.23
N GLU A 173 2.31 -17.29 -7.47
CA GLU A 173 1.12 -16.56 -7.97
C GLU A 173 1.43 -15.07 -8.24
N PRO A 174 0.73 -14.40 -9.18
CA PRO A 174 0.95 -12.98 -9.46
C PRO A 174 0.65 -12.08 -8.24
N ALA A 175 1.26 -10.89 -8.21
CA ALA A 175 1.12 -9.96 -7.10
C ALA A 175 -0.32 -9.41 -6.98
N ASP A 176 -0.99 -9.76 -5.87
CA ASP A 176 -2.36 -9.33 -5.57
C ASP A 176 -2.47 -7.84 -5.16
N ASP A 177 -1.38 -7.06 -5.15
CA ASP A 177 -1.35 -5.67 -4.66
C ASP A 177 -0.41 -4.76 -5.49
N GLN A 178 -0.56 -4.77 -6.82
CA GLN A 178 0.14 -3.85 -7.73
C GLN A 178 -0.66 -2.54 -7.96
N TYR A 179 -0.02 -1.40 -7.71
CA TYR A 179 -0.55 -0.06 -7.94
C TYR A 179 0.53 0.82 -8.57
N LEU A 180 0.54 0.98 -9.89
CA LEU A 180 1.51 1.82 -10.60
C LEU A 180 0.93 3.23 -10.78
N PHE A 181 1.48 4.20 -10.07
CA PHE A 181 0.98 5.57 -10.00
C PHE A 181 1.39 6.39 -11.23
N LYS A 182 0.41 7.09 -11.81
CA LYS A 182 0.68 8.12 -12.80
C LYS A 182 1.24 9.34 -12.07
N VAL A 183 2.57 9.50 -12.03
CA VAL A 183 3.25 10.58 -11.29
C VAL A 183 2.65 11.97 -11.57
N GLY A 184 2.25 12.25 -12.81
CA GLY A 184 1.61 13.52 -13.19
C GLY A 184 0.21 13.77 -12.61
N SER A 185 -0.44 12.74 -12.04
CA SER A 185 -1.73 12.85 -11.33
C SER A 185 -1.58 13.06 -9.82
N VAL A 186 -0.35 12.98 -9.29
CA VAL A 186 -0.11 13.05 -7.85
C VAL A 186 -0.49 14.43 -7.32
N ASN A 187 -1.39 14.46 -6.35
CA ASN A 187 -1.75 15.66 -5.59
C ASN A 187 -1.42 15.44 -4.10
N LEU A 188 -0.67 16.37 -3.52
CA LEU A 188 -0.22 16.30 -2.11
C LEU A 188 -1.28 16.80 -1.12
N THR A 189 -2.41 17.30 -1.60
CA THR A 189 -3.56 17.70 -0.80
C THR A 189 -4.69 16.70 -1.01
N VAL A 190 -5.07 16.01 0.06
CA VAL A 190 -6.21 15.09 0.06
C VAL A 190 -7.29 15.65 0.99
N PRO A 191 -8.50 15.95 0.49
CA PRO A 191 -9.60 16.37 1.35
C PRO A 191 -9.91 15.30 2.39
N HIS A 192 -10.13 15.68 3.65
CA HIS A 192 -10.45 14.72 4.72
C HIS A 192 -11.68 13.85 4.39
N SER A 193 -12.66 14.42 3.69
CA SER A 193 -13.87 13.71 3.25
C SER A 193 -13.60 12.53 2.32
N THR A 194 -12.40 12.45 1.72
CA THR A 194 -11.95 11.28 0.94
C THR A 194 -12.00 10.00 1.79
N PHE A 195 -11.78 10.13 3.10
CA PHE A 195 -11.74 9.04 4.07
C PHE A 195 -13.00 8.91 4.92
N ASP A 196 -14.07 9.65 4.60
CA ASP A 196 -15.34 9.50 5.32
C ASP A 196 -15.92 8.11 5.08
N VAL A 197 -16.32 7.45 6.17
CA VAL A 197 -17.00 6.15 6.09
C VAL A 197 -18.37 6.33 5.44
N PRO A 198 -18.66 5.68 4.29
CA PRO A 198 -19.95 5.78 3.63
C PRO A 198 -21.09 5.40 4.58
N GLN A 199 -22.27 6.02 4.40
CA GLN A 199 -23.40 5.81 5.31
C GLN A 199 -23.77 4.32 5.46
N LEU A 200 -23.71 3.57 4.35
CA LEU A 200 -23.93 2.12 4.32
C LEU A 200 -22.93 1.34 5.22
N CYS A 201 -21.72 1.86 5.37
CA CYS A 201 -20.63 1.23 6.11
C CYS A 201 -20.62 1.54 7.61
N LYS A 202 -21.33 2.59 8.06
CA LYS A 202 -21.27 3.02 9.49
C LYS A 202 -21.77 1.95 10.45
N ALA A 203 -22.82 1.22 10.07
CA ALA A 203 -23.38 0.09 10.82
C ALA A 203 -22.97 -1.28 10.24
N ALA A 204 -21.91 -1.32 9.43
CA ALA A 204 -21.49 -2.53 8.75
C ALA A 204 -21.12 -3.66 9.73
N ARG A 205 -21.62 -4.85 9.43
CA ARG A 205 -21.14 -6.12 9.98
C ARG A 205 -19.71 -6.40 9.53
N TYR A 206 -19.05 -7.35 10.19
CA TYR A 206 -17.84 -7.94 9.64
C TYR A 206 -18.15 -8.73 8.36
N CYS A 207 -17.22 -8.70 7.40
CA CYS A 207 -17.36 -9.42 6.13
C CYS A 207 -17.38 -10.94 6.38
N GLY A 208 -16.53 -11.44 7.29
CA GLY A 208 -16.31 -12.86 7.54
C GLY A 208 -15.64 -13.57 6.35
N GLY A 209 -15.50 -14.89 6.42
CA GLY A 209 -14.89 -15.69 5.35
C GLY A 209 -13.39 -15.89 5.52
N LYS A 210 -12.71 -16.31 4.43
CA LYS A 210 -11.28 -16.69 4.47
C LYS A 210 -10.33 -15.48 4.45
N VAL A 211 -10.76 -14.37 3.85
CA VAL A 211 -9.90 -13.21 3.57
C VAL A 211 -10.15 -12.03 4.50
N CYS A 212 -11.23 -12.05 5.29
CA CYS A 212 -11.56 -11.02 6.27
C CYS A 212 -11.97 -11.66 7.61
N ALA A 213 -11.81 -10.90 8.69
CA ALA A 213 -12.19 -11.32 10.03
C ALA A 213 -13.71 -11.57 10.13
N ALA A 214 -14.09 -12.57 10.94
CA ALA A 214 -15.48 -12.83 11.31
C ALA A 214 -16.03 -11.86 12.38
N GLY A 215 -15.16 -11.02 12.95
CA GLY A 215 -15.45 -10.17 14.11
C GLY A 215 -15.13 -10.86 15.44
N PRO A 216 -15.33 -10.16 16.58
CA PRO A 216 -15.20 -10.77 17.90
C PRO A 216 -16.24 -11.89 18.07
N ASP A 217 -15.84 -13.04 18.62
CA ASP A 217 -16.76 -14.13 18.93
C ASP A 217 -17.71 -13.70 20.03
N VAL A 218 -18.98 -13.44 19.68
CA VAL A 218 -20.00 -12.95 20.60
C VAL A 218 -20.36 -14.00 21.67
N ARG A 219 -19.86 -15.23 21.56
CA ARG A 219 -20.06 -16.30 22.56
C ARG A 219 -19.23 -16.15 23.84
N GLN A 220 -18.37 -15.14 23.95
CA GLN A 220 -17.59 -14.90 25.17
C GLN A 220 -18.20 -13.87 26.13
N PHE A 221 -19.41 -13.37 25.85
CA PHE A 221 -20.07 -12.34 26.66
C PHE A 221 -21.48 -12.73 27.14
N VAL A 222 -21.80 -14.02 27.19
CA VAL A 222 -23.03 -14.55 27.82
C VAL A 222 -22.65 -15.55 28.90
#